data_AF-E6QDB6-F1
#
_entry.id   AF-E6QDB6-F1
#
_cell.length_a   1.000
_cell.length_b   1.000
_cell.length_c   1.000
_cell.angle_alpha   90.00
_cell.angle_beta   90.00
_cell.angle_gamma   90.00
#
_symmetry.space_group_name_H-M   'P 1'
#
loop_
_entity.id
_entity.type
_entity.pdbx_description
1 polymer ?
#
loop_
_entity_poly.entity_id
_entity_poly.type
_entity_poly.pdbx_seq_one_letter_code
_entity_poly.pdbx_strand_id
1 'polypeptide(L)'
;MYLRENGDAGFSSRNPNYSGPADATIEYRLSNGQQDEYPASWALSVAEIERALNFFQKEHKPPTFIHWHNDSGDGTVLEHQDA
;
A
#
# COMPACT_ATOMS: atom_id res chain seq x y z
N MET A 1 1.76 2.99 2.76
CA MET A 1 1.30 3.92 1.71
C MET A 1 2.47 4.30 0.83
N TYR A 2 2.20 4.76 -0.39
CA TYR A 2 3.15 5.43 -1.28
C TYR A 2 2.66 6.86 -1.54
N LEU A 3 3.52 7.85 -1.33
CA LEU A 3 3.20 9.28 -1.53
C LEU A 3 4.11 9.83 -2.63
N ARG A 4 3.54 10.56 -3.59
CA ARG A 4 4.32 11.17 -4.69
C ARG A 4 5.00 12.46 -4.26
N GLU A 5 4.30 13.25 -3.47
CA GLU A 5 4.73 14.56 -3.00
C GLU A 5 4.14 14.90 -1.62
N ASN A 6 4.62 15.98 -1.01
CA ASN A 6 4.12 16.41 0.29
C ASN A 6 2.66 16.90 0.16
N GLY A 7 1.75 16.33 0.96
CA GLY A 7 0.31 16.62 0.90
C GLY A 7 -0.49 15.70 -0.03
N ASP A 8 0.14 14.76 -0.73
CA ASP A 8 -0.55 13.73 -1.50
C ASP A 8 -1.35 12.81 -0.57
N ALA A 9 -2.64 12.56 -0.88
CA ALA A 9 -3.41 11.54 -0.16
C ALA A 9 -2.87 10.13 -0.46
N GLY A 10 -2.18 9.98 -1.60
CA GLY A 10 -1.30 8.86 -1.88
C GLY A 10 -2.02 7.61 -2.35
N PHE A 11 -1.28 6.51 -2.26
CA PHE A 11 -1.74 5.19 -2.67
C PHE A 11 -1.60 4.20 -1.52
N SER A 12 -2.62 3.37 -1.34
CA SER A 12 -2.66 2.27 -0.39
C SER A 12 -2.76 0.92 -1.11
N SER A 13 -2.27 -0.14 -0.49
CA SER A 13 -2.35 -1.48 -1.05
C SER A 13 -3.76 -2.05 -0.92
N ARG A 14 -4.14 -2.92 -1.86
CA ARG A 14 -5.21 -3.90 -1.66
C ARG A 14 -4.60 -5.29 -1.81
N ASN A 15 -4.97 -6.19 -0.93
CA ASN A 15 -4.55 -7.58 -0.97
C ASN A 15 -5.52 -8.37 -1.85
N PRO A 16 -5.14 -8.75 -3.09
CA PRO A 16 -6.01 -9.51 -3.98
C PRO A 16 -6.27 -10.94 -3.48
N ASN A 17 -5.44 -11.44 -2.56
CA ASN A 17 -5.53 -12.79 -2.00
C ASN A 17 -6.30 -12.81 -0.67
N TYR A 18 -6.83 -11.67 -0.22
CA TYR A 18 -7.61 -11.62 1.02
C TYR A 18 -8.96 -12.33 0.85
N SER A 19 -9.23 -13.30 1.72
CA SER A 19 -10.45 -14.12 1.70
C SER A 19 -11.28 -14.04 3.00
N GLY A 20 -10.93 -13.12 3.89
CA GLY A 20 -11.64 -12.91 5.16
C GLY A 20 -12.89 -12.01 5.04
N PRO A 21 -13.52 -11.67 6.17
CA PRO A 21 -14.70 -10.80 6.19
C PRO A 21 -14.43 -9.41 5.61
N ALA A 22 -15.39 -8.86 4.89
CA ALA A 22 -15.25 -7.55 4.23
C ALA A 22 -15.08 -6.38 5.22
N ASP A 23 -15.60 -6.53 6.43
CA ASP A 23 -15.60 -5.54 7.52
C ASP A 23 -14.49 -5.77 8.55
N ALA A 24 -13.64 -6.79 8.37
CA ALA A 24 -12.54 -7.04 9.27
C ALA A 24 -11.48 -5.93 9.17
N THR A 25 -10.94 -5.52 10.31
CA THR A 25 -9.87 -4.52 10.43
C THR A 25 -8.63 -5.11 11.08
N ILE A 26 -7.48 -4.45 10.89
CA ILE A 26 -6.23 -4.70 11.60
C ILE A 26 -5.81 -3.41 12.30
N GLU A 27 -5.53 -3.53 13.58
CA GLU A 27 -4.95 -2.46 14.40
C GLU A 27 -3.43 -2.42 14.24
N TYR A 28 -2.90 -1.23 13.98
CA TYR A 28 -1.47 -0.94 13.99
C TYR A 28 -1.15 0.06 15.11
N ARG A 29 -0.19 -0.30 15.95
CA ARG A 29 0.30 0.56 17.04
C ARG A 29 1.69 1.06 16.73
N LEU A 30 1.83 2.37 16.57
CA LEU A 30 3.10 3.03 16.32
C LEU A 30 3.83 3.32 17.65
N SER A 31 5.14 3.51 17.57
CA SER A 31 5.99 3.76 18.75
C SER A 31 5.69 5.07 19.47
N ASN A 32 5.05 6.03 18.79
CA ASN A 32 4.55 7.27 19.39
C ASN A 32 3.21 7.10 20.13
N GLY A 33 2.69 5.86 20.24
CA GLY A 33 1.43 5.56 20.89
C GLY A 33 0.20 5.72 20.00
N GLN A 34 0.36 6.20 18.76
CA GLN A 34 -0.71 6.28 17.78
C GLN A 34 -1.24 4.88 17.47
N GLN A 35 -2.56 4.78 17.39
CA GLN A 35 -3.30 3.58 17.04
C GLN A 35 -4.11 3.87 15.78
N ASP A 36 -3.82 3.15 14.72
CA ASP A 36 -4.53 3.24 13.45
C ASP A 36 -5.24 1.91 13.15
N GLU A 37 -6.39 1.99 12.51
CA GLU A 37 -7.13 0.82 12.04
C GLU A 37 -7.36 0.92 10.53
N TYR A 38 -7.10 -0.18 9.83
CA TYR A 38 -7.34 -0.29 8.40
C TYR A 38 -8.07 -1.59 8.07
N PRO A 39 -8.84 -1.65 6.97
CA PRO A 39 -9.42 -2.90 6.50
C PRO A 39 -8.35 -3.97 6.34
N ALA A 40 -8.60 -5.18 6.82
CA ALA A 40 -7.69 -6.31 6.72
C ALA A 40 -7.37 -6.66 5.25
N SER A 41 -8.30 -6.35 4.34
CA SER A 41 -8.14 -6.46 2.89
C SER A 41 -7.08 -5.53 2.30
N TRP A 42 -6.52 -4.59 3.06
CA TRP A 42 -5.43 -3.73 2.62
C TRP A 42 -4.06 -4.30 2.98
N ALA A 43 -3.99 -5.17 3.98
CA ALA A 43 -2.75 -5.71 4.51
C ALA A 43 -2.20 -6.84 3.64
N LEU A 44 -0.94 -6.70 3.25
CA LEU A 44 -0.17 -7.73 2.56
C LEU A 44 0.65 -8.54 3.55
N SER A 45 1.13 -9.71 3.13
CA SER A 45 2.03 -10.51 3.98
C SER A 45 3.36 -9.78 4.22
N VAL A 46 4.03 -10.11 5.33
CA VAL A 46 5.35 -9.54 5.65
C VAL A 46 6.34 -9.73 4.51
N ALA A 47 6.37 -10.92 3.89
CA ALA A 47 7.26 -11.23 2.77
C ALA A 47 7.00 -10.35 1.54
N GLU A 48 5.73 -10.04 1.23
CA GLU A 48 5.38 -9.14 0.13
C GLU A 48 5.81 -7.70 0.42
N ILE A 49 5.64 -7.24 1.66
CA ILE A 49 6.08 -5.91 2.09
C ILE A 49 7.61 -5.78 2.06
N GLU A 50 8.34 -6.79 2.53
CA GLU A 50 9.81 -6.80 2.46
C GLU A 50 10.31 -6.74 1.02
N ARG A 51 9.69 -7.50 0.12
CA ARG A 51 9.98 -7.45 -1.32
C ARG A 51 9.67 -6.07 -1.90
N ALA A 52 8.54 -5.46 -1.54
CA ALA A 52 8.13 -4.13 -1.98
C ALA A 52 9.13 -3.05 -1.54
N LEU A 53 9.57 -3.09 -0.28
CA LEU A 53 10.57 -2.17 0.26
C LEU A 53 11.92 -2.31 -0.46
N ASN A 54 12.37 -3.54 -0.71
CA ASN A 54 13.61 -3.81 -1.43
C ASN A 54 13.56 -3.25 -2.86
N PHE A 55 12.45 -3.46 -3.57
CA PHE A 55 12.25 -2.90 -4.91
C PHE A 55 12.27 -1.36 -4.87
N PHE A 56 11.51 -0.75 -3.95
CA PHE A 56 11.45 0.71 -3.84
C PHE A 56 12.83 1.33 -3.55
N GLN A 57 13.63 0.69 -2.67
CA GLN A 57 14.99 1.14 -2.37
C GLN A 57 15.95 1.06 -3.56
N LYS A 58 15.76 0.07 -4.45
CA LYS A 58 16.64 -0.12 -5.63
C LYS A 58 16.23 0.76 -6.80
N GLU A 59 14.94 0.76 -7.11
CA GLU A 59 14.40 1.36 -8.33
C GLU A 59 13.89 2.78 -8.12
N HIS A 60 13.70 3.21 -6.87
CA HIS A 60 13.08 4.48 -6.50
C HIS A 60 11.71 4.72 -7.17
N LYS A 61 10.98 3.62 -7.43
CA LYS A 61 9.69 3.57 -8.11
C LYS A 61 8.70 2.73 -7.31
N PRO A 62 7.38 3.00 -7.38
CA PRO A 62 6.39 2.15 -6.75
C PRO A 62 6.47 0.73 -7.32
N PRO A 63 6.53 -0.31 -6.48
CA PRO A 63 6.54 -1.70 -6.94
C PRO A 63 5.32 -2.04 -7.78
N THR A 64 5.55 -2.59 -8.98
CA THR A 64 4.50 -2.91 -9.97
C THR A 64 3.65 -4.12 -9.61
N PHE A 65 4.16 -4.98 -8.74
CA PHE A 65 3.46 -6.19 -8.29
C PHE A 65 2.51 -5.94 -7.10
N ILE A 66 2.42 -4.71 -6.61
CA ILE A 66 1.48 -4.31 -5.56
C ILE A 66 0.22 -3.76 -6.23
N HIS A 67 -0.96 -4.22 -5.80
CA HIS A 67 -2.22 -3.64 -6.27
C HIS A 67 -2.48 -2.34 -5.53
N TRP A 68 -2.21 -1.22 -6.20
CA TRP A 68 -2.37 0.12 -5.63
C TRP A 68 -3.78 0.65 -5.86
N HIS A 69 -4.37 1.19 -4.79
CA HIS A 69 -5.55 2.04 -4.84
C HIS A 69 -5.13 3.50 -4.73
N ASN A 70 -5.64 4.35 -5.62
CA ASN A 70 -5.41 5.79 -5.58
C ASN A 70 -6.38 6.44 -4.60
N ASP A 71 -5.89 6.85 -3.44
CA ASP A 71 -6.71 7.46 -2.39
C ASP A 71 -6.99 8.96 -2.67
N SER A 72 -6.23 9.58 -3.58
CA SER A 72 -6.47 10.96 -4.04
C SER A 72 -7.65 11.08 -5.00
N GLY A 73 -8.06 9.98 -5.65
CA GLY A 73 -9.18 9.97 -6.60
C GLY A 73 -8.95 10.81 -7.86
N ASP A 74 -7.71 11.20 -8.14
CA ASP A 74 -7.33 12.10 -9.23
C ASP A 74 -7.26 11.41 -10.61
N GLY A 75 -7.63 10.12 -10.67
CA GLY A 75 -7.60 9.30 -11.89
C GLY A 75 -6.21 8.79 -12.28
N THR A 76 -5.16 9.13 -11.54
CA THR A 76 -3.81 8.61 -11.78
C THR A 76 -3.76 7.11 -11.51
N VAL A 77 -3.15 6.37 -12.43
CA VAL A 77 -2.84 4.95 -12.26
C VAL A 77 -1.32 4.80 -12.24
N LEU A 78 -0.81 4.01 -11.30
CA LEU A 78 0.61 3.63 -11.27
C LEU A 78 0.85 2.51 -12.28
N GLU A 79 0.78 2.83 -13.58
CA GLU A 79 1.17 1.93 -14.66
C GLU A 79 2.66 2.12 -14.99
N HIS A 80 3.33 1.03 -15.41
CA HIS A 80 4.60 1.14 -16.11
C HIS A 80 4.46 0.57 -17.52
N GLN A 81 4.84 1.38 -18.50
CA GLN A 81 5.22 0.89 -19.83
C GLN A 81 6.50 0.07 -19.64
N ASP A 82 6.47 -1.20 -20.05
CA ASP A 82 7.68 -2.01 -20.21
C ASP A 82 8.64 -1.22 -21.11
N ALA A 83 9.84 -0.95 -20.61
CA ALA A 83 10.91 -0.33 -21.38
C ALA A 83 11.57 -1.33 -22.32
#